data_AF-A0A8C5YMD2-F1
#
_entry.id   AF-A0A8C5YMD2-F1
#
_cell.length_a   1.000
_cell.length_b   1.000
_cell.length_c   1.000
_cell.angle_alpha   90.00
_cell.angle_beta   90.00
_cell.angle_gamma   90.00
#
_symmetry.space_group_name_H-M   'P 1'
#
loop_
_entity.id
_entity.type
_entity.pdbx_description
1 polymer ?
#
loop_
_entity_poly.entity_id
_entity_poly.type
_entity_poly.pdbx_seq_one_letter_code
_entity_poly.pdbx_strand_id
1 'polypeptide(L)'
;MKPLMYSQLDANIYNIGWRREGNEIKYYKNNTDNGQQSFYCLTWTIQFPHDQDTCFFAHFYPYTYTDLQCYLLSVAKNPIQSQFCKLRTLCRSLAGNTVYLLTITNPSPTPHEAAAKKAVVLSARVHPGESNASWIMKGFLDFILSNSPDAQLLRDIFVFKVVPMLNPDGVIVGNYRCSLAGRDLNRHYKTILKESFPCIWHTRNMIKR
;
A
#
# COMPACT_ATOMS: atom_id res chain seq x y z
N MET A 1 2.36 18.03 11.85
CA MET A 1 2.66 17.50 10.50
C MET A 1 2.12 18.48 9.47
N LYS A 2 2.96 18.92 8.53
CA LYS A 2 2.57 19.82 7.43
C LYS A 2 1.74 19.05 6.39
N PRO A 3 0.56 19.52 5.96
CA PRO A 3 -0.24 18.82 4.95
C PRO A 3 0.47 18.81 3.59
N LEU A 4 0.00 17.96 2.69
CA LEU A 4 0.43 17.97 1.30
C LEU A 4 -0.59 18.70 0.44
N MET A 5 -0.11 19.45 -0.55
CA MET A 5 -0.91 20.02 -1.63
C MET A 5 -0.42 19.47 -2.97
N TYR A 6 -1.36 19.26 -3.89
CA TYR A 6 -1.10 19.05 -5.31
C TYR A 6 -1.92 20.06 -6.10
N SER A 7 -1.25 20.83 -6.96
CA SER A 7 -1.86 21.77 -7.92
C SER A 7 -1.84 21.13 -9.30
N GLN A 8 -2.98 21.13 -10.00
CA GLN A 8 -3.03 20.57 -11.37
C GLN A 8 -2.25 21.45 -12.35
N LEU A 9 -2.33 22.77 -12.22
CA LEU A 9 -1.58 23.68 -13.08
C LEU A 9 -0.07 23.53 -12.87
N ASP A 10 0.41 23.48 -11.62
CA ASP A 10 1.84 23.28 -11.34
C ASP A 10 2.36 21.95 -11.87
N ALA A 11 1.55 20.89 -11.77
CA ALA A 11 1.91 19.59 -12.31
C ALA A 11 2.02 19.61 -13.84
N ASN A 12 1.11 20.31 -14.53
CA ASN A 12 1.10 20.36 -15.99
C ASN A 12 2.18 21.29 -16.57
N ILE A 13 2.42 22.45 -15.95
CA ILE A 13 3.31 23.48 -16.48
C ILE A 13 4.75 23.26 -16.03
N TYR A 14 4.94 22.92 -14.75
CA TYR A 14 6.27 22.86 -14.13
C TYR A 14 6.68 21.44 -13.73
N ASN A 15 5.84 20.43 -13.97
CA ASN A 15 6.07 19.04 -13.55
C ASN A 15 6.27 18.90 -12.03
N ILE A 16 5.60 19.75 -11.24
CA ILE A 16 5.68 19.73 -9.78
C ILE A 16 4.53 18.86 -9.24
N GLY A 17 4.89 17.77 -8.57
CA GLY A 17 3.93 16.88 -7.91
C GLY A 17 3.51 17.34 -6.51
N TRP A 18 3.08 16.37 -5.70
CA TRP A 18 2.73 16.60 -4.29
C TRP A 18 3.89 17.26 -3.54
N ARG A 19 3.59 18.29 -2.76
CA ARG A 19 4.58 18.98 -1.92
C ARG A 19 3.99 19.35 -0.57
N ARG A 20 4.84 19.42 0.46
CA ARG A 20 4.42 19.79 1.82
C ARG A 20 4.15 21.30 1.84
N GLU A 21 2.90 21.68 2.06
CA GLU A 21 2.46 23.07 2.01
C GLU A 21 1.61 23.50 3.22
N GLY A 22 1.43 24.80 3.36
CA GLY A 22 0.67 25.42 4.45
C GLY A 22 1.53 25.98 5.59
N ASN A 23 0.98 27.00 6.25
CA ASN A 23 1.57 27.76 7.33
C ASN A 23 0.65 27.75 8.56
N GLU A 24 1.10 28.35 9.67
CA GLU A 24 0.30 28.50 10.90
C GLU A 24 -0.32 27.20 11.43
N ILE A 25 0.44 26.10 11.32
CA ILE A 25 -0.03 24.77 11.70
C ILE A 25 -0.16 24.69 13.22
N LYS A 26 -1.39 24.47 13.72
CA LYS A 26 -1.66 24.34 15.16
C LYS A 26 -2.39 23.03 15.45
N TYR A 27 -1.98 22.40 16.54
CA TYR A 27 -2.66 21.26 17.13
C TYR A 27 -3.13 21.68 18.52
N TYR A 28 -4.42 21.61 18.76
CA TYR A 28 -4.99 21.99 20.05
C TYR A 28 -6.25 21.20 20.33
N LYS A 29 -6.63 21.12 21.60
CA LYS A 29 -7.91 20.59 22.05
C LYS A 29 -8.91 21.74 22.00
N ASN A 30 -10.06 21.57 21.35
CA ASN A 30 -11.08 22.61 21.40
C ASN A 30 -11.70 22.67 22.79
N ASN A 31 -11.96 23.88 23.26
CA ASN A 31 -12.76 24.10 24.45
C ASN A 31 -14.18 24.40 23.98
N THR A 32 -15.10 23.50 24.29
CA THR A 32 -16.53 23.70 24.08
C THR A 32 -17.12 24.18 25.39
N ASP A 33 -17.46 25.46 25.49
CA ASP A 33 -17.95 26.12 26.71
C ASP A 33 -19.27 25.54 27.25
N ASN A 34 -19.94 24.67 26.49
CA ASN A 34 -21.24 24.07 26.81
C ASN A 34 -21.16 22.64 27.38
N GLY A 35 -20.04 22.24 27.97
CA GLY A 35 -19.89 20.89 28.56
C GLY A 35 -19.89 19.74 27.53
N GLN A 36 -19.77 20.04 26.24
CA GLN A 36 -19.60 19.03 25.20
C GLN A 36 -18.21 18.42 25.22
N GLN A 37 -18.08 17.19 24.73
CA GLN A 37 -16.80 16.50 24.61
C GLN A 37 -15.84 17.30 23.72
N SER A 38 -14.66 17.59 24.25
CA SER A 38 -13.61 18.24 23.48
C SER A 38 -13.04 17.33 22.41
N PHE A 39 -12.77 17.90 21.24
CA PHE A 39 -12.10 17.29 20.10
C PHE A 39 -10.67 17.81 19.96
N TYR A 40 -9.80 17.01 19.36
CA TYR A 40 -8.49 17.47 18.92
C TYR A 40 -8.61 18.06 17.51
N CYS A 41 -8.14 19.28 17.34
CA CYS A 41 -8.21 20.05 16.11
C CYS A 41 -6.82 20.21 15.50
N LEU A 42 -6.77 20.16 14.16
CA LEU A 42 -5.64 20.56 13.34
C LEU A 42 -6.10 21.73 12.47
N THR A 43 -5.42 22.88 12.59
CA THR A 43 -5.64 24.04 11.71
C THR A 43 -4.35 24.36 10.96
N TRP A 44 -4.49 24.89 9.76
CA TRP A 44 -3.41 25.34 8.89
C TRP A 44 -3.96 26.34 7.88
N THR A 45 -3.12 27.25 7.41
CA THR A 45 -3.47 28.27 6.42
C THR A 45 -2.73 27.96 5.12
N ILE A 46 -3.37 28.16 3.97
CA ILE A 46 -2.70 28.06 2.68
C ILE A 46 -3.10 29.20 1.75
N GLN A 47 -2.15 29.60 0.92
CA GLN A 47 -2.36 30.48 -0.21
C GLN A 47 -2.31 29.63 -1.49
N PHE A 48 -3.36 29.66 -2.29
CA PHE A 48 -3.38 28.96 -3.56
C PHE A 48 -2.41 29.63 -4.54
N PRO A 49 -1.63 28.84 -5.31
CA PRO A 49 -0.59 29.38 -6.17
C PRO A 49 -1.13 30.09 -7.42
N HIS A 50 -2.31 29.69 -7.89
CA HIS A 50 -2.90 30.16 -9.14
C HIS A 50 -4.42 30.37 -9.00
N ASP A 51 -4.94 31.32 -9.77
CA ASP A 51 -6.38 31.47 -9.96
C ASP A 51 -6.93 30.34 -10.84
N GLN A 52 -8.17 29.91 -10.58
CA GLN A 52 -8.88 28.86 -11.34
C GLN A 52 -8.16 27.49 -11.40
N ASP A 53 -7.30 27.19 -10.42
CA ASP A 53 -6.66 25.89 -10.28
C ASP A 53 -7.51 24.89 -9.49
N THR A 54 -7.31 23.60 -9.77
CA THR A 54 -7.84 22.52 -8.93
C THR A 54 -6.71 21.99 -8.05
N CYS A 55 -6.83 22.27 -6.75
CA CYS A 55 -5.88 21.81 -5.74
C CYS A 55 -6.45 20.64 -4.92
N PHE A 56 -5.60 19.66 -4.62
CA PHE A 56 -5.92 18.54 -3.74
C PHE A 56 -5.06 18.59 -2.48
N PHE A 57 -5.62 18.10 -1.36
CA PHE A 57 -4.92 18.00 -0.09
C PHE A 57 -4.85 16.57 0.40
N ALA A 58 -3.73 16.20 1.02
CA ALA A 58 -3.55 14.87 1.57
C ALA A 58 -2.76 14.90 2.89
N HIS A 59 -3.06 13.94 3.77
CA HIS A 59 -2.32 13.74 5.02
C HIS A 59 -0.89 13.22 4.75
N PHE A 60 -0.75 12.29 3.81
CA PHE A 60 0.51 11.68 3.39
C PHE A 60 0.52 11.46 1.88
N TYR A 61 1.71 11.26 1.30
CA TYR A 61 1.88 11.08 -0.15
C TYR A 61 0.98 9.93 -0.61
N PRO A 62 -0.04 10.21 -1.43
CA PRO A 62 -0.99 9.18 -1.80
C PRO A 62 -0.31 8.03 -2.55
N TYR A 63 -0.83 6.83 -2.35
CA TYR A 63 -0.53 5.68 -3.19
C TYR A 63 -1.86 4.93 -3.31
N THR A 64 -2.44 5.03 -4.50
CA THR A 64 -3.78 4.53 -4.81
C THR A 64 -3.77 3.04 -5.14
N TYR A 65 -4.95 2.42 -5.16
CA TYR A 65 -5.08 1.06 -5.65
C TYR A 65 -4.78 0.98 -7.16
N THR A 66 -5.15 2.00 -7.93
CA THR A 66 -4.82 2.09 -9.36
C THR A 66 -3.31 2.15 -9.59
N ASP A 67 -2.56 2.90 -8.79
CA ASP A 67 -1.08 2.94 -8.86
C ASP A 67 -0.48 1.54 -8.68
N LEU A 68 -1.00 0.78 -7.71
CA LEU A 68 -0.61 -0.62 -7.52
C LEU A 68 -0.93 -1.45 -8.76
N GLN A 69 -2.16 -1.36 -9.28
CA GLN A 69 -2.59 -2.17 -10.40
C GLN A 69 -1.75 -1.89 -11.65
N CYS A 70 -1.52 -0.62 -11.97
CA CYS A 70 -0.64 -0.21 -13.07
C CYS A 70 0.79 -0.75 -12.91
N TYR A 71 1.34 -0.67 -11.70
CA TYR A 71 2.65 -1.22 -11.37
C TYR A 71 2.70 -2.75 -11.57
N LEU A 72 1.73 -3.48 -11.05
CA LEU A 72 1.70 -4.93 -11.16
C LEU A 72 1.47 -5.39 -12.61
N LEU A 73 0.67 -4.64 -13.39
CA LEU A 73 0.49 -4.88 -14.81
C LEU A 73 1.78 -4.68 -15.60
N SER A 74 2.60 -3.68 -15.28
CA SER A 74 3.89 -3.48 -15.95
C SER A 74 4.86 -4.61 -15.65
N VAL A 75 4.93 -5.07 -14.39
CA VAL A 75 5.72 -6.24 -13.98
C VAL A 75 5.27 -7.50 -14.71
N ALA A 76 3.96 -7.74 -14.78
CA ALA A 76 3.41 -8.92 -15.45
C ALA A 76 3.65 -8.94 -16.97
N LYS A 77 3.66 -7.76 -17.62
CA LYS A 77 3.93 -7.61 -19.06
C LYS A 77 5.42 -7.62 -19.39
N ASN A 78 6.31 -7.45 -18.41
CA ASN A 78 7.74 -7.45 -18.64
C ASN A 78 8.25 -8.89 -18.89
N PRO A 79 8.86 -9.18 -20.06
CA PRO A 79 9.25 -10.55 -20.44
C PRO A 79 10.41 -11.12 -19.60
N ILE A 80 11.19 -10.26 -18.94
CA ILE A 80 12.29 -10.68 -18.05
C ILE A 80 11.71 -10.94 -16.66
N GLN A 81 11.01 -9.96 -16.08
CA GLN A 81 10.50 -10.07 -14.71
C GLN A 81 9.43 -11.17 -14.56
N SER A 82 8.60 -11.38 -15.57
CA SER A 82 7.55 -12.41 -15.54
C SER A 82 8.09 -13.85 -15.49
N GLN A 83 9.39 -14.06 -15.75
CA GLN A 83 10.01 -15.39 -15.63
C GLN A 83 10.13 -15.81 -14.16
N PHE A 84 10.54 -14.89 -13.29
CA PHE A 84 10.77 -15.14 -11.86
C PHE A 84 9.73 -14.49 -10.93
N CYS A 85 8.81 -13.67 -11.44
CA CYS A 85 7.72 -13.07 -10.69
C CYS A 85 6.37 -13.54 -11.22
N LYS A 86 5.65 -14.33 -10.42
CA LYS A 86 4.30 -14.80 -10.75
C LYS A 86 3.25 -14.02 -9.96
N LEU A 87 2.43 -13.25 -10.66
CA LEU A 87 1.29 -12.54 -10.11
C LEU A 87 0.05 -13.44 -10.06
N ARG A 88 -0.59 -13.53 -8.90
CA ARG A 88 -1.84 -14.28 -8.69
C ARG A 88 -2.83 -13.47 -7.88
N THR A 89 -4.10 -13.85 -7.98
CA THR A 89 -5.13 -13.39 -7.04
C THR A 89 -5.04 -14.24 -5.78
N LEU A 90 -4.81 -13.60 -4.62
CA LEU A 90 -4.86 -14.25 -3.32
C LEU A 90 -6.30 -14.52 -2.92
N CYS A 91 -7.14 -13.47 -2.99
CA CYS A 91 -8.56 -13.50 -2.73
C CYS A 91 -9.24 -12.24 -3.28
N ARG A 92 -10.56 -12.15 -3.10
CA ARG A 92 -11.31 -10.90 -3.22
C ARG A 92 -11.49 -10.28 -1.83
N SER A 93 -11.46 -8.97 -1.74
CA SER A 93 -11.78 -8.21 -0.53
C SER A 93 -13.30 -8.19 -0.29
N LEU A 94 -13.76 -7.50 0.76
CA LEU A 94 -15.18 -7.43 1.10
C LEU A 94 -16.00 -6.73 0.01
N ALA A 95 -15.44 -5.70 -0.63
CA ALA A 95 -16.05 -5.02 -1.78
C ALA A 95 -15.71 -5.65 -3.14
N GLY A 96 -15.08 -6.84 -3.16
CA GLY A 96 -14.77 -7.55 -4.41
C GLY A 96 -13.48 -7.10 -5.14
N ASN A 97 -12.69 -6.20 -4.55
CA ASN A 97 -11.39 -5.80 -5.10
C ASN A 97 -10.37 -6.95 -5.00
N THR A 98 -9.46 -7.03 -5.97
CA THR A 98 -8.45 -8.08 -5.98
C THR A 98 -7.37 -7.81 -4.94
N VAL A 99 -7.12 -8.78 -4.06
CA VAL A 99 -5.91 -8.80 -3.23
C VAL A 99 -4.87 -9.63 -3.97
N TYR A 100 -3.77 -9.00 -4.37
CA TYR A 100 -2.74 -9.64 -5.17
C TYR A 100 -1.71 -10.37 -4.31
N LEU A 101 -1.18 -11.48 -4.83
CA LEU A 101 -0.01 -12.19 -4.31
C LEU A 101 1.03 -12.30 -5.42
N LEU A 102 2.24 -11.85 -5.14
CA LEU A 102 3.40 -12.10 -5.99
C LEU A 102 4.20 -13.26 -5.37
N THR A 103 4.57 -14.22 -6.20
CA THR A 103 5.60 -15.21 -5.86
C THR A 103 6.85 -14.88 -6.66
N ILE A 104 7.93 -14.50 -5.99
CA ILE A 104 9.17 -14.04 -6.62
C ILE A 104 10.31 -15.00 -6.23
N THR A 105 10.88 -15.70 -7.22
CA THR A 105 12.01 -16.61 -7.05
C THR A 105 12.55 -17.00 -8.43
N ASN A 106 13.86 -17.24 -8.54
CA ASN A 106 14.42 -17.82 -9.75
C ASN A 106 14.03 -19.31 -9.85
N PRO A 107 13.80 -19.85 -11.07
CA PRO A 107 13.51 -21.27 -11.25
C PRO A 107 14.61 -22.15 -10.66
N SER A 108 14.22 -23.20 -9.94
CA SER A 108 15.17 -24.23 -9.48
C SER A 108 15.33 -25.31 -10.55
N PRO A 109 16.55 -25.86 -10.73
CA PRO A 109 16.81 -27.02 -11.58
C PRO A 109 15.94 -28.24 -11.25
N THR A 110 15.70 -28.50 -9.96
CA THR A 110 14.91 -29.65 -9.51
C THR A 110 13.78 -29.26 -8.56
N PRO A 111 12.68 -30.05 -8.50
CA PRO A 111 11.63 -29.85 -7.49
C PRO A 111 12.13 -29.96 -6.05
N HIS A 112 13.16 -30.78 -5.80
CA HIS A 112 13.76 -30.94 -4.49
C HIS A 112 14.45 -29.66 -4.02
N GLU A 113 15.25 -29.03 -4.87
CA GLU A 113 15.87 -27.74 -4.59
C GLU A 113 14.83 -26.62 -4.44
N ALA A 114 13.76 -26.64 -5.25
CA ALA A 114 12.66 -25.70 -5.11
C ALA A 114 12.00 -25.80 -3.71
N ALA A 115 11.81 -27.02 -3.21
CA ALA A 115 11.22 -27.28 -1.90
C ALA A 115 12.16 -26.92 -0.72
N ALA A 116 13.48 -26.90 -0.95
CA ALA A 116 14.46 -26.54 0.06
C ALA A 116 14.55 -25.02 0.31
N LYS A 117 14.12 -24.19 -0.65
CA LYS A 117 14.14 -22.73 -0.50
C LYS A 117 13.22 -22.27 0.63
N LYS A 118 13.74 -21.43 1.52
CA LYS A 118 12.94 -20.81 2.58
C LYS A 118 12.03 -19.74 1.99
N ALA A 119 10.82 -19.64 2.55
CA ALA A 119 9.88 -18.59 2.18
C ALA A 119 10.14 -17.31 3.01
N VAL A 120 10.13 -16.15 2.34
CA VAL A 120 10.11 -14.84 2.99
C VAL A 120 8.78 -14.18 2.65
N VAL A 121 8.00 -13.81 3.66
CA VAL A 121 6.67 -13.24 3.48
C VAL A 121 6.69 -11.76 3.78
N LEU A 122 6.27 -10.94 2.81
CA LEU A 122 6.10 -9.50 2.99
C LEU A 122 4.66 -9.10 2.74
N SER A 123 4.13 -8.21 3.57
CA SER A 123 2.82 -7.61 3.33
C SER A 123 2.82 -6.13 3.70
N ALA A 124 1.96 -5.35 3.05
CA ALA A 124 1.84 -3.92 3.30
C ALA A 124 0.37 -3.46 3.29
N ARG A 125 0.14 -2.23 3.76
CA ARG A 125 -1.18 -1.57 3.81
C ARG A 125 -2.27 -2.42 4.46
N VAL A 126 -1.97 -2.98 5.63
CA VAL A 126 -3.02 -3.55 6.50
C VAL A 126 -3.93 -2.44 7.02
N HIS A 127 -3.34 -1.30 7.39
CA HIS A 127 -4.06 -0.05 7.59
C HIS A 127 -4.02 0.76 6.29
N PRO A 128 -5.18 1.23 5.81
CA PRO A 128 -5.29 1.88 4.52
C PRO A 128 -4.63 3.26 4.45
N GLY A 129 -4.65 4.06 5.54
CA GLY A 129 -4.08 5.41 5.57
C GLY A 129 -2.55 5.48 5.65
N GLU A 130 -1.88 4.35 5.91
CA GLU A 130 -0.42 4.26 6.03
C GLU A 130 0.25 4.10 4.65
N SER A 131 0.06 5.09 3.77
CA SER A 131 0.50 5.01 2.37
C SER A 131 2.02 4.89 2.19
N ASN A 132 2.81 5.32 3.17
CA ASN A 132 4.26 5.10 3.23
C ASN A 132 4.62 3.61 3.07
N ALA A 133 3.81 2.69 3.60
CA ALA A 133 4.06 1.26 3.46
C ALA A 133 4.01 0.79 1.99
N SER A 134 3.17 1.41 1.15
CA SER A 134 3.13 1.10 -0.29
C SER A 134 4.35 1.61 -1.02
N TRP A 135 4.85 2.80 -0.67
CA TRP A 135 6.07 3.34 -1.27
C TRP A 135 7.30 2.50 -0.93
N ILE A 136 7.41 2.06 0.33
CA ILE A 136 8.46 1.12 0.76
C ILE A 136 8.32 -0.21 0.01
N MET A 137 7.10 -0.75 -0.07
CA MET A 137 6.84 -1.99 -0.81
C MET A 137 7.20 -1.88 -2.28
N LYS A 138 6.89 -0.75 -2.93
CA LYS A 138 7.29 -0.48 -4.32
C LYS A 138 8.82 -0.48 -4.45
N GLY A 139 9.54 0.20 -3.56
CA GLY A 139 11.01 0.21 -3.57
C GLY A 139 11.62 -1.18 -3.40
N PHE A 140 11.05 -1.99 -2.48
CA PHE A 140 11.44 -3.39 -2.35
C PHE A 140 11.20 -4.20 -3.63
N LEU A 141 10.03 -4.04 -4.25
CA LEU A 141 9.69 -4.73 -5.50
C LEU A 141 10.62 -4.30 -6.64
N ASP A 142 10.90 -3.01 -6.77
CA ASP A 142 11.84 -2.47 -7.75
C ASP A 142 13.23 -3.09 -7.59
N PHE A 143 13.72 -3.21 -6.34
CA PHE A 143 15.00 -3.85 -6.05
C PHE A 143 14.98 -5.36 -6.34
N ILE A 144 14.05 -6.11 -5.75
CA ILE A 144 14.03 -7.58 -5.86
C ILE A 144 13.63 -8.07 -7.25
N LEU A 145 13.09 -7.21 -8.11
CA LEU A 145 12.82 -7.50 -9.52
C LEU A 145 13.89 -6.95 -10.49
N SER A 146 14.93 -6.31 -9.96
CA SER A 146 16.03 -5.76 -10.76
C SER A 146 17.05 -6.82 -11.16
N ASN A 147 18.01 -6.39 -11.99
CA ASN A 147 19.18 -7.15 -12.40
C ASN A 147 20.35 -7.03 -11.41
N SER A 148 20.16 -6.41 -10.23
CA SER A 148 21.21 -6.35 -9.20
C SER A 148 21.69 -7.76 -8.84
N PRO A 149 23.02 -8.00 -8.73
CA PRO A 149 23.56 -9.29 -8.31
C PRO A 149 22.99 -9.76 -6.96
N ASP A 150 22.82 -8.85 -6.01
CA ASP A 150 22.23 -9.17 -4.70
C ASP A 150 20.76 -9.60 -4.83
N ALA A 151 20.00 -8.93 -5.70
CA ALA A 151 18.61 -9.30 -5.95
C ALA A 151 18.52 -10.68 -6.61
N GLN A 152 19.42 -11.00 -7.55
CA GLN A 152 19.51 -12.32 -8.17
C GLN A 152 19.83 -13.40 -7.13
N LEU A 153 20.88 -13.19 -6.31
CA LEU A 153 21.27 -14.11 -5.24
C LEU A 153 20.12 -14.36 -4.25
N LEU A 154 19.40 -13.31 -3.85
CA LEU A 154 18.23 -13.44 -2.98
C LEU A 154 17.12 -14.28 -3.63
N ARG A 155 16.86 -14.11 -4.94
CA ARG A 155 15.89 -14.92 -5.69
C ARG A 155 16.34 -16.38 -5.89
N ASP A 156 17.65 -16.64 -5.89
CA ASP A 156 18.19 -18.00 -5.95
C ASP A 156 18.00 -18.73 -4.62
N ILE A 157 18.13 -18.05 -3.49
CA ILE A 157 18.10 -18.67 -2.15
C ILE A 157 16.68 -18.72 -1.57
N PHE A 158 15.83 -17.73 -1.86
CA PHE A 158 14.52 -17.58 -1.23
C PHE A 158 13.35 -17.62 -2.21
N VAL A 159 12.17 -17.95 -1.67
CA VAL A 159 10.88 -17.70 -2.31
C VAL A 159 10.19 -16.55 -1.59
N PHE A 160 10.04 -15.41 -2.27
CA PHE A 160 9.31 -14.28 -1.71
C PHE A 160 7.82 -14.40 -2.01
N LYS A 161 7.00 -14.32 -0.96
CA LYS A 161 5.53 -14.24 -1.04
C LYS A 161 5.11 -12.84 -0.63
N VAL A 162 4.69 -12.02 -1.58
CA VAL A 162 4.45 -10.59 -1.36
C VAL A 162 2.98 -10.24 -1.55
N VAL A 163 2.36 -9.65 -0.54
CA VAL A 163 1.01 -9.08 -0.59
C VAL A 163 1.12 -7.55 -0.49
N PRO A 164 1.20 -6.83 -1.63
CA PRO A 164 1.59 -5.42 -1.63
C PRO A 164 0.53 -4.48 -1.03
N MET A 165 -0.73 -4.94 -0.96
CA MET A 165 -1.82 -4.18 -0.33
C MET A 165 -2.86 -5.13 0.25
N LEU A 166 -2.93 -5.22 1.58
CA LEU A 166 -3.88 -6.08 2.29
C LEU A 166 -5.30 -5.51 2.37
N ASN A 167 -5.44 -4.18 2.36
CA ASN A 167 -6.72 -3.50 2.55
C ASN A 167 -7.07 -2.56 1.38
N PRO A 168 -7.23 -3.07 0.14
CA PRO A 168 -7.54 -2.22 -1.00
C PRO A 168 -8.85 -1.45 -0.83
N ASP A 169 -9.86 -2.05 -0.21
CA ASP A 169 -11.15 -1.39 0.02
C ASP A 169 -11.01 -0.14 0.88
N GLY A 170 -10.31 -0.26 2.01
CA GLY A 170 -10.06 0.87 2.89
C GLY A 170 -9.26 1.98 2.22
N VAL A 171 -8.35 1.62 1.30
CA VAL A 171 -7.58 2.61 0.51
C VAL A 171 -8.49 3.37 -0.43
N ILE A 172 -9.38 2.67 -1.15
CA ILE A 172 -10.31 3.27 -2.12
C ILE A 172 -11.27 4.25 -1.45
N VAL A 173 -11.80 3.92 -0.27
CA VAL A 173 -12.77 4.78 0.44
C VAL A 173 -12.12 5.84 1.34
N GLY A 174 -10.79 5.91 1.41
CA GLY A 174 -10.09 6.91 2.22
C GLY A 174 -10.11 6.65 3.73
N ASN A 175 -10.29 5.40 4.16
CA ASN A 175 -10.16 5.06 5.58
C ASN A 175 -8.70 5.24 6.05
N TYR A 176 -8.52 5.53 7.34
CA TYR A 176 -7.19 5.53 7.94
C TYR A 176 -6.78 4.15 8.45
N ARG A 177 -7.62 3.50 9.27
CA ARG A 177 -7.22 2.28 10.01
C ARG A 177 -8.00 1.02 9.66
N CYS A 178 -9.32 1.14 9.55
CA CYS A 178 -10.20 -0.03 9.44
C CYS A 178 -10.46 -0.47 8.00
N SER A 179 -10.80 -1.74 7.85
CA SER A 179 -11.47 -2.26 6.65
C SER A 179 -12.94 -1.79 6.57
N LEU A 180 -13.64 -2.14 5.49
CA LEU A 180 -15.08 -1.86 5.35
C LEU A 180 -15.95 -2.57 6.40
N ALA A 181 -15.45 -3.61 7.06
CA ALA A 181 -16.12 -4.21 8.21
C ALA A 181 -16.06 -3.33 9.49
N GLY A 182 -15.48 -2.14 9.41
CA GLY A 182 -15.29 -1.24 10.57
C GLY A 182 -14.26 -1.76 11.59
N ARG A 183 -13.46 -2.77 11.23
CA ARG A 183 -12.48 -3.40 12.13
C ARG A 183 -11.04 -3.25 11.64
N ASP A 184 -10.14 -3.17 12.61
CA ASP A 184 -8.69 -3.19 12.42
C ASP A 184 -8.24 -4.61 12.01
N LEU A 185 -7.81 -4.76 10.75
CA LEU A 185 -7.35 -6.03 10.19
C LEU A 185 -6.11 -6.59 10.92
N ASN A 186 -5.26 -5.72 11.46
CA ASN A 186 -4.07 -6.08 12.22
C ASN A 186 -4.39 -6.58 13.64
N ARG A 187 -5.67 -6.76 13.98
CA ARG A 187 -6.15 -7.44 15.20
C ARG A 187 -6.81 -8.78 14.92
N HIS A 188 -6.88 -9.19 13.65
CA HIS A 188 -7.73 -10.30 13.21
C HIS A 188 -6.95 -11.46 12.57
N TYR A 189 -5.62 -11.54 12.73
CA TYR A 189 -4.84 -12.68 12.20
C TYR A 189 -5.25 -14.05 12.75
N LYS A 190 -5.87 -14.11 13.93
CA LYS A 190 -6.41 -15.36 14.50
C LYS A 190 -7.85 -15.67 14.05
N THR A 191 -8.45 -14.85 13.18
CA THR A 191 -9.85 -15.00 12.79
C THR A 191 -10.13 -16.33 12.09
N ILE A 192 -11.31 -16.88 12.35
CA ILE A 192 -11.91 -17.99 11.59
C ILE A 192 -12.93 -17.50 10.56
N LEU A 193 -13.29 -16.22 10.63
CA LEU A 193 -14.33 -15.60 9.82
C LEU A 193 -13.77 -15.20 8.44
N LYS A 194 -13.72 -16.17 7.53
CA LYS A 194 -13.23 -15.98 6.16
C LYS A 194 -13.98 -14.87 5.41
N GLU A 195 -15.31 -14.87 5.49
CA GLU A 195 -16.13 -13.93 4.70
C GLU A 195 -16.03 -12.49 5.21
N SER A 196 -15.83 -12.28 6.52
CA SER A 196 -15.65 -10.94 7.10
C SER A 196 -14.22 -10.39 6.95
N PHE A 197 -13.22 -11.28 6.89
CA PHE A 197 -11.79 -10.91 6.83
C PHE A 197 -11.04 -11.73 5.77
N PRO A 198 -11.46 -11.72 4.50
CA PRO A 198 -10.91 -12.60 3.48
C PRO A 198 -9.42 -12.37 3.28
N CYS A 199 -8.97 -11.10 3.20
CA CYS A 199 -7.56 -10.75 3.00
C CYS A 199 -6.65 -11.37 4.07
N ILE A 200 -7.05 -11.29 5.33
CA ILE A 200 -6.26 -11.78 6.47
C ILE A 200 -6.32 -13.31 6.55
N TRP A 201 -7.50 -13.89 6.38
CA TRP A 201 -7.67 -15.34 6.42
C TRP A 201 -6.85 -16.04 5.31
N HIS A 202 -6.93 -15.53 4.08
CA HIS A 202 -6.19 -16.10 2.95
C HIS A 202 -4.69 -15.87 3.06
N THR A 203 -4.24 -14.70 3.55
CA THR A 203 -2.81 -14.45 3.82
C THR A 203 -2.27 -15.44 4.85
N ARG A 204 -2.97 -15.64 5.97
CA ARG A 204 -2.55 -16.62 6.99
C ARG A 204 -2.47 -18.03 6.44
N ASN A 205 -3.47 -18.45 5.66
CA ASN A 205 -3.49 -19.80 5.11
C ASN A 205 -2.44 -20.01 4.02
N MET A 206 -2.02 -18.95 3.32
CA MET A 206 -0.88 -18.98 2.42
C MET A 206 0.43 -19.24 3.19
N ILE A 207 0.58 -18.72 4.42
CA ILE A 207 1.77 -18.92 5.26
C ILE A 207 1.81 -20.33 5.88
N LYS A 208 0.65 -20.93 6.17
CA LYS A 208 0.56 -22.27 6.79
C LYS A 208 0.82 -23.43 5.83
N ARG A 209 0.92 -23.16 4.53
CA ARG A 209 1.13 -24.15 3.46
C ARG A 209 2.56 -24.09 3.00
#